data_AF-A0A9R0RBF0-F1
#
_entry.id   AF-A0A9R0RBF0-F1
#
_cell.length_a   1.000
_cell.length_b   1.000
_cell.length_c   1.000
_cell.angle_alpha   90.00
_cell.angle_beta   90.00
_cell.angle_gamma   90.00
#
_symmetry.space_group_name_H-M   'P 1'
#
loop_
_entity.id
_entity.type
_entity.pdbx_description
1 polymer ?
#
loop_
_entity_poly.entity_id
_entity_poly.type
_entity_poly.pdbx_seq_one_letter_code
_entity_poly.pdbx_strand_id
1 'polypeptide(L)'
;MAPLARKHRKASPSPSPSEASSNSGSDCELHLDDHSDPEDSFFSTGSAANDDVQDSSTSDEEEDEEESLHEEEDDGEMGELEQQYRTLQANQQSILQTLKQHRDDDVSRGQAVKNQKALWDKTLEMRFLLQKAFSTSNKLPKDPSKSRFCSHDQEIEQAYIDLLDSSKQTLGCMLDLQKALLEQNQAAKGANDTLPDSNEESDEWSQVQKLHTRITPFRNTEIDKWQRKTQVTTGAAALKGKLHTFNQNISDQVAGYMRDPSRMINRMYLRKSDVGVFGESAAEPATTVEGKDVEGDPELIDDSEFYHQLLKEFLESCDSGASESAFYALRKKQNKKRKLVDRRASKSRKIRYSVHEKIANFMAPVPMTVPPMASKLFENLFGTGNLQKSAAV
;
A
#
# COMPACT_ATOMS: atom_id res chain seq x y z
N MET A 1 -85.58 -31.40 5.69
CA MET A 1 -85.36 -32.57 4.81
C MET A 1 -83.86 -32.72 4.59
N ALA A 2 -83.33 -33.92 4.85
CA ALA A 2 -81.91 -34.31 4.67
C ALA A 2 -81.58 -34.59 3.18
N PRO A 3 -80.40 -35.11 2.75
CA PRO A 3 -79.08 -35.29 3.42
C PRO A 3 -77.81 -35.00 2.53
N LEU A 4 -76.63 -35.07 3.19
CA LEU A 4 -75.28 -35.58 2.80
C LEU A 4 -74.78 -35.60 1.34
N ALA A 5 -73.52 -35.13 1.13
CA ALA A 5 -72.44 -35.91 0.47
C ALA A 5 -71.03 -35.30 0.69
N ARG A 6 -70.06 -36.15 1.05
CA ARG A 6 -68.59 -35.89 1.09
C ARG A 6 -67.96 -36.14 -0.27
N LYS A 7 -66.88 -35.42 -0.62
CA LYS A 7 -65.77 -35.96 -1.44
C LYS A 7 -64.44 -35.24 -1.17
N HIS A 8 -63.41 -36.05 -0.87
CA HIS A 8 -61.99 -35.68 -0.69
C HIS A 8 -61.37 -35.04 -1.94
N ARG A 9 -60.33 -34.20 -1.76
CA ARG A 9 -59.18 -34.15 -2.68
C ARG A 9 -57.90 -33.58 -2.05
N LYS A 10 -56.79 -34.10 -2.58
CA LYS A 10 -55.38 -34.09 -2.13
C LYS A 10 -54.68 -32.73 -2.22
N ALA A 11 -53.63 -32.60 -1.42
CA ALA A 11 -52.61 -31.55 -1.52
C ALA A 11 -51.50 -31.90 -2.53
N SER A 12 -51.05 -30.90 -3.29
CA SER A 12 -49.75 -30.81 -3.98
C SER A 12 -49.57 -29.36 -4.53
N PRO A 13 -48.34 -28.92 -4.84
CA PRO A 13 -47.81 -27.61 -4.44
C PRO A 13 -48.04 -26.47 -5.44
N SER A 14 -47.95 -25.25 -4.91
CA SER A 14 -48.06 -23.97 -5.62
C SER A 14 -46.88 -23.68 -6.57
N PRO A 15 -47.13 -23.16 -7.78
CA PRO A 15 -46.09 -22.69 -8.70
C PRO A 15 -45.70 -21.22 -8.42
N SER A 16 -44.45 -20.87 -8.72
CA SER A 16 -43.99 -19.49 -8.86
C SER A 16 -44.65 -18.80 -10.06
N PRO A 17 -44.88 -17.49 -9.98
CA PRO A 17 -44.48 -16.66 -11.12
C PRO A 17 -43.88 -15.31 -10.73
N SER A 18 -43.19 -14.78 -11.74
CA SER A 18 -42.37 -13.59 -11.88
C SER A 18 -43.13 -12.25 -11.79
N GLU A 19 -42.32 -11.19 -11.62
CA GLU A 19 -42.51 -9.78 -12.05
C GLU A 19 -43.43 -8.81 -11.28
N ALA A 20 -42.82 -7.71 -10.80
CA ALA A 20 -43.28 -6.30 -10.84
C ALA A 20 -42.22 -5.43 -10.11
N SER A 21 -41.43 -4.58 -10.78
CA SER A 21 -41.72 -3.20 -11.21
C SER A 21 -41.87 -2.18 -10.07
N SER A 22 -40.96 -1.19 -10.00
CA SER A 22 -41.14 0.25 -9.66
C SER A 22 -39.75 0.90 -9.51
N ASN A 23 -39.14 1.45 -10.56
CA ASN A 23 -39.29 2.80 -11.12
C ASN A 23 -38.81 3.95 -10.19
N SER A 24 -37.70 4.59 -10.55
CA SER A 24 -37.42 6.00 -10.28
C SER A 24 -36.53 6.52 -11.40
N GLY A 25 -37.14 7.28 -12.31
CA GLY A 25 -36.47 7.91 -13.43
C GLY A 25 -35.62 9.12 -13.02
N SER A 26 -34.64 9.41 -13.87
CA SER A 26 -34.22 10.77 -14.17
C SER A 26 -33.65 10.74 -15.58
N ASP A 27 -34.43 11.27 -16.52
CA ASP A 27 -33.99 11.66 -17.86
C ASP A 27 -32.84 12.65 -17.76
N CYS A 28 -31.86 12.49 -18.65
CA CYS A 28 -31.11 13.56 -19.32
C CYS A 28 -30.47 12.93 -20.57
N GLU A 29 -31.26 12.77 -21.64
CA GLU A 29 -30.70 12.66 -22.99
C GLU A 29 -30.10 14.02 -23.39
N LEU A 30 -28.86 14.02 -23.86
CA LEU A 30 -28.38 15.07 -24.77
C LEU A 30 -27.68 14.39 -25.93
N HIS A 31 -28.43 14.38 -27.04
CA HIS A 31 -28.01 13.97 -28.36
C HIS A 31 -27.03 15.02 -28.93
N LEU A 32 -26.08 14.50 -29.69
CA LEU A 32 -25.05 15.16 -30.50
C LEU A 32 -25.52 16.44 -31.21
N ASP A 33 -24.68 17.47 -31.18
CA ASP A 33 -24.54 18.38 -32.33
C ASP A 33 -23.06 18.64 -32.61
N ASP A 34 -22.70 18.17 -33.81
CA ASP A 34 -21.50 18.42 -34.58
C ASP A 34 -21.65 19.79 -35.25
N HIS A 35 -20.82 20.75 -34.86
CA HIS A 35 -20.56 21.93 -35.67
C HIS A 35 -19.07 22.23 -35.66
N SER A 36 -18.46 21.87 -36.78
CA SER A 36 -17.22 22.39 -37.30
C SER A 36 -17.27 23.92 -37.46
N ASP A 37 -16.24 24.63 -37.02
CA ASP A 37 -15.67 25.76 -37.77
C ASP A 37 -14.18 25.95 -37.40
N PRO A 38 -13.31 26.37 -38.35
CA PRO A 38 -11.85 26.32 -38.27
C PRO A 38 -11.21 27.68 -37.93
N GLU A 39 -9.87 27.72 -38.03
CA GLU A 39 -8.96 28.88 -37.99
C GLU A 39 -8.50 29.27 -36.57
N ASP A 40 -7.23 29.53 -36.25
CA ASP A 40 -5.95 29.54 -36.96
C ASP A 40 -4.88 29.68 -35.86
N SER A 41 -3.68 29.08 -36.00
CA SER A 41 -2.41 29.48 -35.33
C SER A 41 -1.42 28.32 -35.21
N PHE A 42 -0.81 27.98 -36.35
CA PHE A 42 0.64 28.09 -36.51
C PHE A 42 1.52 27.33 -35.51
N PHE A 43 1.88 26.09 -35.84
CA PHE A 43 3.28 25.67 -36.00
C PHE A 43 3.34 24.46 -36.94
N SER A 44 4.05 24.66 -38.03
CA SER A 44 4.18 23.76 -39.17
C SER A 44 4.86 22.44 -38.76
N THR A 45 4.21 21.33 -39.08
CA THR A 45 4.82 20.00 -39.20
C THR A 45 5.84 20.01 -40.32
N GLY A 46 7.12 20.00 -39.98
CA GLY A 46 8.24 19.73 -40.89
C GLY A 46 8.68 18.28 -40.76
N SER A 47 8.33 17.49 -41.77
CA SER A 47 8.98 16.26 -42.26
C SER A 47 10.09 15.65 -41.40
N ALA A 48 9.83 14.45 -40.86
CA ALA A 48 10.87 13.49 -40.52
C ALA A 48 11.53 12.99 -41.82
N ALA A 49 12.45 13.79 -42.37
CA ALA A 49 13.46 13.31 -43.27
C ALA A 49 14.61 12.76 -42.43
N ASN A 50 14.92 11.48 -42.63
CA ASN A 50 16.17 10.88 -42.20
C ASN A 50 17.32 11.74 -42.74
N ASP A 51 18.02 12.44 -41.85
CA ASP A 51 19.31 13.02 -42.16
C ASP A 51 20.36 12.11 -41.54
N ASP A 52 20.70 11.07 -42.32
CA ASP A 52 21.96 10.36 -42.20
C ASP A 52 23.07 11.40 -42.44
N VAL A 53 23.58 11.98 -41.35
CA VAL A 53 24.80 12.77 -41.41
C VAL A 53 25.95 11.78 -41.62
N GLN A 54 26.15 11.40 -42.88
CA GLN A 54 27.43 10.88 -43.35
C GLN A 54 28.46 11.96 -43.05
N ASP A 55 29.25 11.72 -42.00
CA ASP A 55 30.47 12.45 -41.69
C ASP A 55 31.41 12.30 -42.89
N SER A 56 31.35 13.28 -43.79
CA SER A 56 32.35 13.47 -44.83
C SER A 56 33.63 13.84 -44.10
N SER A 57 34.53 12.88 -43.96
CA SER A 57 35.93 13.13 -43.66
C SER A 57 36.46 14.05 -44.76
N THR A 58 36.51 15.35 -44.49
CA THR A 58 37.30 16.29 -45.28
C THR A 58 38.75 16.02 -44.90
N SER A 59 39.37 15.12 -45.66
CA SER A 59 40.81 15.01 -45.70
C SER A 59 41.28 16.28 -46.40
N ASP A 60 41.59 17.32 -45.63
CA ASP A 60 42.37 18.45 -46.13
C ASP A 60 43.77 17.93 -46.44
N GLU A 61 43.95 17.53 -47.69
CA GLU A 61 45.26 17.46 -48.33
C GLU A 61 45.70 18.90 -48.60
N GLU A 62 46.40 19.50 -47.64
CA GLU A 62 47.20 20.69 -47.89
C GLU A 62 48.47 20.23 -48.62
N GLU A 63 48.48 20.47 -49.94
CA GLU A 63 49.66 20.39 -50.79
C GLU A 63 50.64 21.52 -50.41
N ASP A 64 51.61 21.23 -49.54
CA ASP A 64 52.80 22.06 -49.37
C ASP A 64 53.78 21.80 -50.53
N GLU A 65 53.69 22.59 -51.60
CA GLU A 65 54.80 22.84 -52.51
C GLU A 65 55.36 24.26 -52.28
N GLU A 66 56.67 24.30 -52.04
CA GLU A 66 57.43 25.45 -51.56
C GLU A 66 57.53 26.62 -52.57
N GLU A 67 57.66 27.85 -52.07
CA GLU A 67 58.68 28.76 -52.59
C GLU A 67 59.29 29.64 -51.50
N SER A 68 60.61 29.67 -51.50
CA SER A 68 61.47 30.41 -50.60
C SER A 68 61.49 31.92 -50.87
N LEU A 69 61.88 32.67 -49.82
CA LEU A 69 62.46 34.03 -49.81
C LEU A 69 61.48 35.20 -49.65
N HIS A 70 61.27 35.60 -48.40
CA HIS A 70 61.48 36.98 -47.99
C HIS A 70 61.97 36.99 -46.53
N GLU A 71 63.23 37.40 -46.33
CA GLU A 71 63.73 37.84 -45.03
C GLU A 71 62.99 39.14 -44.68
N GLU A 72 61.92 39.04 -43.90
CA GLU A 72 61.27 40.19 -43.27
C GLU A 72 61.40 39.99 -41.76
N GLU A 73 61.71 41.10 -41.09
CA GLU A 73 62.19 41.17 -39.72
C GLU A 73 61.29 40.42 -38.72
N ASP A 74 61.92 39.83 -37.70
CA ASP A 74 61.32 39.28 -36.49
C ASP A 74 60.49 40.37 -35.77
N ASP A 75 59.31 40.66 -36.30
CA ASP A 75 58.31 41.50 -35.67
C ASP A 75 57.63 40.64 -34.60
N GLY A 76 58.09 40.80 -33.37
CA GLY A 76 57.56 40.10 -32.21
C GLY A 76 56.03 40.19 -32.08
N GLU A 77 55.38 41.23 -32.66
CA GLU A 77 53.93 41.34 -32.68
C GLU A 77 53.24 40.26 -33.54
N MET A 78 53.81 39.84 -34.67
CA MET A 78 53.22 38.80 -35.53
C MET A 78 53.33 37.41 -34.89
N GLY A 79 54.46 37.10 -34.25
CA GLY A 79 54.64 35.86 -33.49
C GLY A 79 53.73 35.76 -32.26
N GLU A 80 53.49 36.88 -31.58
CA GLU A 80 52.52 36.97 -30.48
C GLU A 80 51.08 36.74 -30.97
N LEU A 81 50.71 37.31 -32.11
CA LEU A 81 49.38 37.12 -32.72
C LEU A 81 49.14 35.67 -33.13
N GLU A 82 50.15 35.00 -33.68
CA GLU A 82 50.07 33.59 -34.05
C GLU A 82 49.92 32.68 -32.82
N GLN A 83 50.64 32.96 -31.73
CA GLN A 83 50.46 32.26 -30.45
C GLN A 83 49.07 32.47 -29.85
N GLN A 84 48.51 33.68 -29.94
CA GLN A 84 47.14 33.97 -29.50
C GLN A 84 46.12 33.20 -30.34
N TYR A 85 46.31 33.13 -31.66
CA TYR A 85 45.45 32.36 -32.56
C TYR A 85 45.46 30.87 -32.23
N ARG A 86 46.66 30.27 -32.05
CA ARG A 86 46.80 28.86 -31.62
C ARG A 86 46.14 28.60 -30.26
N THR A 87 46.25 29.54 -29.32
CA THR A 87 45.60 29.46 -28.01
C THR A 87 44.08 29.51 -28.12
N LEU A 88 43.54 30.39 -28.98
CA LEU A 88 42.11 30.50 -29.24
C LEU A 88 41.56 29.21 -29.88
N GLN A 89 42.29 28.64 -30.84
CA GLN A 89 41.90 27.39 -31.51
C GLN A 89 41.92 26.21 -30.54
N ALA A 90 42.94 26.10 -29.68
CA ALA A 90 43.01 25.09 -28.63
C ALA A 90 41.85 25.24 -27.63
N ASN A 91 41.49 26.47 -27.25
CA ASN A 91 40.34 26.74 -26.38
C ASN A 91 39.02 26.35 -27.05
N GLN A 92 38.83 26.64 -28.34
CA GLN A 92 37.65 26.23 -29.10
C GLN A 92 37.53 24.70 -29.18
N GLN A 93 38.62 23.99 -29.48
CA GLN A 93 38.63 22.53 -29.48
C GLN A 93 38.32 21.94 -28.09
N SER A 94 38.87 22.53 -27.03
CA SER A 94 38.59 22.14 -25.64
C SER A 94 37.11 22.33 -25.26
N ILE A 95 36.49 23.45 -25.67
CA ILE A 95 35.06 23.70 -25.45
C ILE A 95 34.21 22.67 -26.20
N LEU A 96 34.52 22.39 -27.48
CA LEU A 96 33.80 21.38 -28.27
C LEU A 96 33.95 19.98 -27.68
N GLN A 97 35.13 19.62 -27.19
CA GLN A 97 35.36 18.33 -26.53
C GLN A 97 34.57 18.22 -25.23
N THR A 98 34.52 19.29 -24.43
CA THR A 98 33.72 19.36 -23.20
C THR A 98 32.23 19.24 -23.50
N LEU A 99 31.75 19.87 -24.58
CA LEU A 99 30.35 19.79 -25.00
C LEU A 99 29.98 18.37 -25.48
N LYS A 100 30.87 17.72 -26.24
CA LYS A 100 30.71 16.31 -26.64
C LYS A 100 30.66 15.40 -25.40
N GLN A 101 31.57 15.58 -24.44
CA GLN A 101 31.55 14.83 -23.18
C GLN A 101 30.25 15.04 -22.41
N HIS A 102 29.76 16.27 -22.30
CA HIS A 102 28.49 16.56 -21.61
C HIS A 102 27.29 15.88 -22.31
N ARG A 103 27.29 15.85 -23.65
CA ARG A 103 26.26 15.16 -24.42
C ARG A 103 26.28 13.65 -24.15
N ASP A 104 27.46 13.04 -24.20
CA ASP A 104 27.62 11.59 -23.98
C ASP A 104 27.27 11.21 -22.52
N ASP A 105 27.64 12.07 -21.55
CA ASP A 105 27.23 11.97 -20.16
C ASP A 105 25.70 12.02 -20.01
N ASP A 106 25.03 12.96 -20.67
CA ASP A 106 23.58 13.08 -20.60
C ASP A 106 22.86 11.90 -21.26
N VAL A 107 23.40 11.35 -22.35
CA VAL A 107 22.92 10.11 -22.96
C VAL A 107 23.05 8.95 -21.97
N SER A 108 24.22 8.81 -21.32
CA SER A 108 24.45 7.75 -20.33
C SER A 108 23.52 7.87 -19.12
N ARG A 109 23.30 9.10 -18.61
CA ARG A 109 22.34 9.40 -17.53
C ARG A 109 20.92 9.06 -17.96
N GLY A 110 20.52 9.43 -19.17
CA GLY A 110 19.22 9.10 -19.74
C GLY A 110 18.98 7.59 -19.78
N GLN A 111 19.98 6.82 -20.20
CA GLN A 111 19.90 5.35 -20.20
C GLN A 111 19.83 4.78 -18.78
N ALA A 112 20.60 5.32 -17.84
CA ALA A 112 20.53 4.91 -16.44
C ALA A 112 19.13 5.15 -15.84
N VAL A 113 18.50 6.29 -16.12
CA VAL A 113 17.14 6.59 -15.67
C VAL A 113 16.12 5.62 -16.27
N LYS A 114 16.23 5.28 -17.56
CA LYS A 114 15.37 4.27 -18.20
C LYS A 114 15.49 2.91 -17.52
N ASN A 115 16.72 2.47 -17.24
CA ASN A 115 16.98 1.20 -16.56
C ASN A 115 16.43 1.19 -15.12
N GLN A 116 16.63 2.29 -14.37
CA GLN A 116 16.07 2.44 -13.03
C GLN A 116 14.54 2.38 -13.02
N LYS A 117 13.89 3.06 -13.98
CA LYS A 117 12.43 3.00 -14.13
C LYS A 117 11.96 1.58 -14.42
N ALA A 118 12.63 0.87 -15.34
CA ALA A 118 12.28 -0.51 -15.66
C ALA A 118 12.41 -1.45 -14.43
N LEU A 119 13.47 -1.28 -13.63
CA LEU A 119 13.66 -2.03 -12.39
C LEU A 119 12.56 -1.73 -11.36
N TRP A 120 12.20 -0.45 -11.21
CA TRP A 120 11.12 -0.02 -10.31
C TRP A 120 9.77 -0.62 -10.72
N ASP A 121 9.41 -0.51 -12.00
CA ASP A 121 8.15 -1.04 -12.54
C ASP A 121 8.07 -2.56 -12.35
N LYS A 122 9.17 -3.29 -12.59
CA LYS A 122 9.24 -4.74 -12.35
C LYS A 122 9.13 -5.12 -10.87
N THR A 123 9.70 -4.31 -9.98
CA THR A 123 9.60 -4.51 -8.53
C THR A 123 8.17 -4.27 -8.04
N LEU A 124 7.48 -3.25 -8.57
CA LEU A 124 6.07 -3.01 -8.29
C LEU A 124 5.18 -4.14 -8.80
N GLU A 125 5.42 -4.62 -10.02
CA GLU A 125 4.71 -5.77 -10.60
C GLU A 125 4.81 -7.00 -9.68
N MET A 126 6.03 -7.35 -9.24
CA MET A 126 6.27 -8.42 -8.28
C MET A 126 5.48 -8.21 -6.99
N ARG A 127 5.51 -7.00 -6.42
CA ARG A 127 4.74 -6.68 -5.20
C ARG A 127 3.24 -6.85 -5.41
N PHE A 128 2.69 -6.47 -6.57
CA PHE A 128 1.27 -6.63 -6.87
C PHE A 128 0.87 -8.10 -7.03
N LEU A 129 1.71 -8.92 -7.69
CA LEU A 129 1.49 -10.36 -7.82
C LEU A 129 1.48 -11.06 -6.46
N LEU A 130 2.34 -10.64 -5.53
CA LEU A 130 2.41 -11.18 -4.17
C LEU A 130 1.18 -10.85 -3.30
N GLN A 131 0.40 -9.81 -3.63
CA GLN A 131 -0.71 -9.35 -2.77
C GLN A 131 -1.73 -10.46 -2.50
N LYS A 132 -2.12 -11.20 -3.54
CA LYS A 132 -3.13 -12.26 -3.38
C LYS A 132 -2.58 -13.37 -2.49
N ALA A 133 -1.37 -13.86 -2.78
CA ALA A 133 -0.69 -14.89 -2.00
C ALA A 133 -0.57 -14.50 -0.52
N PHE A 134 -0.13 -13.27 -0.24
CA PHE A 134 -0.04 -12.71 1.10
C PHE A 134 -1.41 -12.67 1.81
N SER A 135 -2.45 -12.16 1.15
CA SER A 135 -3.79 -12.11 1.76
C SER A 135 -4.39 -13.51 2.01
N THR A 136 -4.06 -14.49 1.17
CA THR A 136 -4.55 -15.87 1.30
C THR A 136 -3.77 -16.68 2.32
N SER A 137 -2.50 -16.39 2.56
CA SER A 137 -1.70 -17.11 3.55
C SER A 137 -2.26 -16.94 4.96
N ASN A 138 -2.90 -15.80 5.26
CA ASN A 138 -3.65 -15.57 6.51
C ASN A 138 -4.76 -16.61 6.77
N LYS A 139 -5.20 -17.37 5.77
CA LYS A 139 -6.22 -18.42 5.94
C LYS A 139 -5.63 -19.79 6.26
N LEU A 140 -4.31 -19.96 6.09
CA LEU A 140 -3.68 -21.26 6.29
C LEU A 140 -3.81 -21.70 7.76
N PRO A 141 -4.14 -22.97 8.01
CA PRO A 141 -4.19 -23.51 9.35
C PRO A 141 -2.80 -23.45 10.00
N LYS A 142 -2.78 -23.12 11.28
CA LYS A 142 -1.59 -23.19 12.13
C LYS A 142 -1.55 -24.53 12.86
N ASP A 143 -0.43 -24.85 13.47
CA ASP A 143 -0.35 -26.01 14.36
C ASP A 143 -1.24 -25.80 15.60
N PRO A 144 -1.94 -26.86 16.08
CA PRO A 144 -1.84 -28.26 15.66
C PRO A 144 -2.75 -28.66 14.48
N SER A 145 -3.61 -27.76 13.97
CA SER A 145 -4.56 -28.07 12.90
C SER A 145 -3.85 -28.40 11.58
N LYS A 146 -2.77 -27.70 11.24
CA LYS A 146 -1.90 -28.00 10.10
C LYS A 146 -1.44 -29.47 10.13
N SER A 147 -0.80 -29.88 11.22
CA SER A 147 -0.34 -31.26 11.41
C SER A 147 -1.44 -32.31 11.26
N ARG A 148 -2.67 -32.00 11.71
CA ARG A 148 -3.83 -32.88 11.53
C ARG A 148 -4.28 -32.98 10.07
N PHE A 149 -4.25 -31.88 9.31
CA PHE A 149 -4.57 -31.92 7.89
C PHE A 149 -3.53 -32.72 7.09
N CYS A 150 -2.23 -32.46 7.32
CA CYS A 150 -1.15 -33.18 6.64
C CYS A 150 -1.16 -34.69 6.97
N SER A 151 -1.43 -35.06 8.22
CA SER A 151 -1.53 -36.49 8.60
C SER A 151 -2.78 -37.20 8.07
N HIS A 152 -3.82 -36.44 7.70
CA HIS A 152 -5.06 -37.00 7.15
C HIS A 152 -5.00 -37.22 5.64
N ASP A 153 -4.30 -36.33 4.92
CA ASP A 153 -4.28 -36.32 3.46
C ASP A 153 -2.86 -36.00 2.94
N GLN A 154 -2.30 -36.95 2.18
CA GLN A 154 -0.97 -36.84 1.59
C GLN A 154 -0.90 -35.75 0.51
N GLU A 155 -2.00 -35.46 -0.20
CA GLU A 155 -2.04 -34.36 -1.18
C GLU A 155 -1.87 -33.01 -0.48
N ILE A 156 -2.45 -32.85 0.71
CA ILE A 156 -2.29 -31.64 1.53
C ILE A 156 -0.85 -31.52 2.02
N GLU A 157 -0.26 -32.62 2.50
CA GLU A 157 1.14 -32.64 2.93
C GLU A 157 2.07 -32.23 1.78
N GLN A 158 1.91 -32.81 0.59
CA GLN A 158 2.70 -32.45 -0.59
C GLN A 158 2.50 -30.99 -0.99
N ALA A 159 1.27 -30.48 -0.97
CA ALA A 159 0.98 -29.08 -1.29
C ALA A 159 1.65 -28.10 -0.31
N TYR A 160 1.80 -28.46 0.97
CA TYR A 160 2.58 -27.66 1.93
C TYR A 160 4.07 -27.66 1.63
N ILE A 161 4.62 -28.81 1.24
CA ILE A 161 6.04 -28.93 0.84
C ILE A 161 6.28 -28.05 -0.39
N ASP A 162 5.45 -28.19 -1.43
CA ASP A 162 5.56 -27.41 -2.67
C ASP A 162 5.42 -25.90 -2.40
N LEU A 163 4.50 -25.50 -1.50
CA LEU A 163 4.33 -24.12 -1.08
C LEU A 163 5.57 -23.58 -0.37
N LEU A 164 6.15 -24.36 0.56
CA LEU A 164 7.36 -23.98 1.28
C LEU A 164 8.54 -23.84 0.32
N ASP A 165 8.75 -24.81 -0.56
CA ASP A 165 9.84 -24.81 -1.54
C ASP A 165 9.71 -23.63 -2.51
N SER A 166 8.51 -23.40 -3.06
CA SER A 166 8.24 -22.26 -3.94
C SER A 166 8.44 -20.92 -3.23
N SER A 167 8.05 -20.81 -1.96
CA SER A 167 8.23 -19.60 -1.15
C SER A 167 9.72 -19.33 -0.88
N LYS A 168 10.49 -20.37 -0.52
CA LYS A 168 11.93 -20.29 -0.29
C LYS A 168 12.67 -19.93 -1.58
N GLN A 169 12.32 -20.55 -2.70
CA GLN A 169 12.91 -20.23 -3.99
C GLN A 169 12.64 -18.77 -4.38
N THR A 170 11.39 -18.31 -4.22
CA THR A 170 11.01 -16.92 -4.50
C THR A 170 11.80 -15.94 -3.64
N LEU A 171 11.90 -16.21 -2.33
CA LEU A 171 12.70 -15.40 -1.41
C LEU A 171 14.18 -15.41 -1.82
N GLY A 172 14.74 -16.56 -2.16
CA GLY A 172 16.11 -16.69 -2.66
C GLY A 172 16.38 -15.82 -3.88
N CYS A 173 15.50 -15.88 -4.89
CA CYS A 173 15.59 -15.04 -6.09
C CYS A 173 15.54 -13.54 -5.75
N MET A 174 14.70 -13.12 -4.80
CA MET A 174 14.62 -11.73 -4.35
C MET A 174 15.92 -11.28 -3.65
N LEU A 175 16.48 -12.13 -2.80
CA LEU A 175 17.73 -11.84 -2.09
C LEU A 175 18.91 -11.77 -3.05
N ASP A 176 18.98 -12.66 -4.04
CA ASP A 176 20.03 -12.66 -5.05
C ASP A 176 19.94 -11.44 -5.98
N LEU A 177 18.74 -11.03 -6.36
CA LEU A 177 18.53 -9.75 -7.06
C LEU A 177 19.03 -8.57 -6.22
N GLN A 178 18.70 -8.54 -4.92
CA GLN A 178 19.14 -7.47 -4.02
C GLN A 178 20.67 -7.44 -3.86
N LYS A 179 21.32 -8.60 -3.76
CA LYS A 179 22.79 -8.73 -3.75
C LYS A 179 23.40 -8.19 -5.04
N ALA A 180 22.89 -8.61 -6.19
CA ALA A 180 23.39 -8.18 -7.49
C ALA A 180 23.26 -6.65 -7.66
N LEU A 181 22.13 -6.06 -7.27
CA LEU A 181 21.92 -4.60 -7.31
C LEU A 181 22.89 -3.85 -6.38
N LEU A 182 23.19 -4.40 -5.20
CA LEU A 182 24.16 -3.82 -4.27
C LEU A 182 25.59 -3.90 -4.81
N GLU A 183 25.99 -5.04 -5.36
CA GLU A 183 27.35 -5.27 -5.87
C GLU A 183 27.67 -4.43 -7.12
N GLN A 184 26.67 -4.19 -7.97
CA GLN A 184 26.79 -3.31 -9.12
C GLN A 184 26.86 -1.83 -8.71
N ASN A 185 26.35 -1.48 -7.54
CA ASN A 185 26.32 -0.11 -7.06
C ASN A 185 27.61 0.27 -6.34
N GLN A 186 28.53 0.91 -7.06
CA GLN A 186 29.81 1.38 -6.50
C GLN A 186 29.64 2.34 -5.30
N ALA A 187 28.55 3.12 -5.25
CA ALA A 187 28.27 4.02 -4.14
C ALA A 187 27.81 3.28 -2.86
N ALA A 188 27.33 2.04 -2.99
CA ALA A 188 26.95 1.20 -1.86
C ALA A 188 28.14 0.42 -1.26
N LYS A 189 29.26 0.29 -1.98
CA LYS A 189 30.45 -0.47 -1.55
C LYS A 189 31.20 0.15 -0.36
N GLY A 190 30.96 1.41 -0.04
CA GLY A 190 31.63 2.12 1.06
C GLY A 190 31.08 1.82 2.46
N ALA A 191 30.03 1.00 2.59
CA ALA A 191 29.37 0.71 3.86
C ALA A 191 29.57 -0.76 4.29
N ASN A 192 30.60 -0.99 5.11
CA ASN A 192 30.81 -2.20 5.94
C ASN A 192 30.68 -3.55 5.22
N ASP A 193 31.75 -3.98 4.54
CA ASP A 193 31.98 -5.38 4.18
C ASP A 193 32.38 -6.26 5.40
N THR A 194 32.20 -5.77 6.62
CA THR A 194 32.52 -6.50 7.85
C THR A 194 31.23 -6.77 8.63
N LEU A 195 30.49 -7.80 8.21
CA LEU A 195 29.63 -8.54 9.13
C LEU A 195 30.37 -9.82 9.56
N PRO A 196 30.29 -10.22 10.84
CA PRO A 196 30.86 -11.49 11.26
C PRO A 196 30.11 -12.60 10.54
N ASP A 197 30.85 -13.44 9.83
CA ASP A 197 30.35 -14.70 9.30
C ASP A 197 30.18 -15.65 10.50
N SER A 198 29.10 -15.45 11.25
CA SER A 198 28.70 -16.40 12.28
C SER A 198 28.10 -17.60 11.55
N ASN A 199 28.89 -18.69 11.51
CA ASN A 199 28.55 -20.07 11.12
C ASN A 199 27.44 -20.67 12.00
N GLU A 200 26.40 -19.90 12.30
CA GLU A 200 25.17 -20.40 12.87
C GLU A 200 24.24 -20.73 11.71
N GLU A 201 23.54 -21.86 11.82
CA GLU A 201 22.54 -22.34 10.87
C GLU A 201 21.59 -21.18 10.50
N SER A 202 21.86 -20.54 9.35
CA SER A 202 21.33 -19.22 9.02
C SER A 202 19.94 -19.39 8.44
N ASP A 203 18.93 -19.41 9.31
CA ASP A 203 17.50 -19.37 8.95
C ASP A 203 17.23 -18.29 7.90
N GLU A 204 16.26 -18.47 7.01
CA GLU A 204 15.99 -17.57 5.88
C GLU A 204 15.85 -16.10 6.33
N TRP A 205 15.26 -15.87 7.52
CA TRP A 205 15.12 -14.54 8.11
C TRP A 205 16.44 -13.85 8.47
N SER A 206 17.45 -14.62 8.90
CA SER A 206 18.76 -14.07 9.22
C SER A 206 19.48 -13.54 7.96
N GLN A 207 19.29 -14.20 6.81
CA GLN A 207 19.84 -13.74 5.52
C GLN A 207 19.17 -12.44 5.07
N VAL A 208 17.84 -12.36 5.21
CA VAL A 208 17.06 -11.14 4.97
C VAL A 208 17.58 -9.99 5.85
N GLN A 209 17.78 -10.23 7.14
CA GLN A 209 18.27 -9.21 8.08
C GLN A 209 19.70 -8.76 7.77
N LYS A 210 20.61 -9.68 7.41
CA LYS A 210 21.98 -9.36 6.99
C LYS A 210 21.98 -8.41 5.80
N LEU A 211 21.19 -8.70 4.76
CA LEU A 211 21.07 -7.84 3.58
C LEU A 211 20.43 -6.48 3.88
N HIS A 212 19.36 -6.45 4.68
CA HIS A 212 18.75 -5.20 5.13
C HIS A 212 19.71 -4.32 5.92
N THR A 213 20.55 -4.92 6.76
CA THR A 213 21.57 -4.19 7.53
C THR A 213 22.63 -3.62 6.59
N ARG A 214 23.11 -4.41 5.62
CA ARG A 214 24.10 -3.98 4.62
C ARG A 214 23.63 -2.79 3.78
N ILE A 215 22.37 -2.80 3.30
CA ILE A 215 21.84 -1.72 2.45
C ILE A 215 21.45 -0.46 3.24
N THR A 216 21.19 -0.57 4.54
CA THR A 216 20.61 0.52 5.35
C THR A 216 21.40 1.84 5.29
N PRO A 217 22.75 1.86 5.44
CA PRO A 217 23.51 3.11 5.38
C PRO A 217 23.40 3.82 4.02
N PHE A 218 23.53 3.05 2.93
CA PHE A 218 23.39 3.57 1.57
C PHE A 218 21.97 4.09 1.32
N ARG A 219 20.95 3.29 1.63
CA ARG A 219 19.53 3.65 1.48
C ARG A 219 19.21 4.96 2.19
N ASN A 220 19.57 5.07 3.47
CA ASN A 220 19.26 6.27 4.25
C ASN A 220 19.97 7.50 3.67
N THR A 221 21.26 7.38 3.34
CA THR A 221 22.06 8.47 2.78
C THR A 221 21.47 8.99 1.46
N GLU A 222 21.13 8.10 0.53
CA GLU A 222 20.60 8.50 -0.77
C GLU A 222 19.15 9.01 -0.67
N ILE A 223 18.29 8.39 0.15
CA ILE A 223 16.92 8.91 0.37
C ILE A 223 16.96 10.34 0.91
N ASP A 224 17.78 10.61 1.91
CA ASP A 224 17.86 11.94 2.52
C ASP A 224 18.51 12.97 1.59
N LYS A 225 19.43 12.53 0.73
CA LYS A 225 20.02 13.36 -0.33
C LYS A 225 18.98 13.75 -1.38
N TRP A 226 18.17 12.79 -1.85
CA TRP A 226 17.11 13.07 -2.82
C TRP A 226 15.98 13.89 -2.22
N GLN A 227 15.61 13.66 -0.96
CA GLN A 227 14.69 14.51 -0.23
C GLN A 227 15.17 15.97 -0.23
N ARG A 228 16.42 16.21 0.17
CA ARG A 228 17.01 17.57 0.20
C ARG A 228 17.01 18.21 -1.19
N LYS A 229 17.42 17.46 -2.21
CA LYS A 229 17.44 17.95 -3.60
C LYS A 229 16.03 18.35 -4.06
N THR A 230 15.03 17.49 -3.86
CA THR A 230 13.64 17.78 -4.22
C THR A 230 13.09 18.99 -3.47
N GLN A 231 13.40 19.14 -2.17
CA GLN A 231 12.97 20.32 -1.39
C GLN A 231 13.56 21.63 -1.91
N VAL A 232 14.81 21.61 -2.40
CA VAL A 232 15.47 22.77 -2.99
C VAL A 232 14.83 23.09 -4.34
N THR A 233 14.68 22.11 -5.22
CA THR A 233 14.13 22.31 -6.58
C THR A 233 12.68 22.78 -6.56
N THR A 234 11.86 22.31 -5.64
CA THR A 234 10.43 22.66 -5.55
C THR A 234 10.16 23.96 -4.79
N GLY A 235 11.19 24.62 -4.25
CA GLY A 235 11.03 25.80 -3.39
C GLY A 235 10.37 25.49 -2.02
N ALA A 236 10.08 24.22 -1.72
CA ALA A 236 9.48 23.79 -0.46
C ALA A 236 10.35 24.13 0.76
N ALA A 237 11.66 24.30 0.56
CA ALA A 237 12.58 24.81 1.58
C ALA A 237 12.21 26.22 2.10
N ALA A 238 11.56 27.07 1.28
CA ALA A 238 11.11 28.41 1.67
C ALA A 238 9.81 28.39 2.51
N LEU A 239 9.05 27.30 2.49
CA LEU A 239 7.80 27.11 3.23
C LEU A 239 8.02 26.53 4.65
N LYS A 240 9.29 26.31 5.05
CA LYS A 240 9.73 25.59 6.27
C LYS A 240 9.33 26.17 7.63
N GLY A 241 8.69 27.34 7.67
CA GLY A 241 8.44 28.06 8.91
C GLY A 241 7.40 27.45 9.87
N LYS A 242 6.63 26.41 9.50
CA LYS A 242 5.44 26.02 10.29
C LYS A 242 5.23 24.53 10.62
N LEU A 243 6.10 23.60 10.18
CA LEU A 243 5.93 22.19 10.55
C LEU A 243 7.27 21.48 10.84
N HIS A 244 7.44 21.00 12.07
CA HIS A 244 8.63 20.28 12.52
C HIS A 244 8.88 18.98 11.73
N THR A 245 7.82 18.35 11.21
CA THR A 245 7.89 17.11 10.42
C THR A 245 8.56 17.31 9.06
N PHE A 246 8.45 18.49 8.43
CA PHE A 246 9.12 18.78 7.16
C PHE A 246 10.60 19.16 7.32
N ASN A 247 11.06 19.34 8.55
CA ASN A 247 12.43 19.75 8.88
C ASN A 247 13.35 18.59 9.25
N GLN A 248 12.84 17.35 9.30
CA GLN A 248 13.63 16.15 9.57
C GLN A 248 13.88 15.33 8.31
N ASN A 249 15.01 14.64 8.27
CA ASN A 249 15.29 13.66 7.23
C ASN A 249 14.25 12.53 7.27
N ILE A 250 13.94 11.93 6.12
CA ILE A 250 13.00 10.80 6.03
C ILE A 250 13.53 9.64 6.88
N SER A 251 14.84 9.38 6.85
CA SER A 251 15.46 8.33 7.67
C SER A 251 15.22 8.54 9.18
N ASP A 252 15.36 9.77 9.67
CA ASP A 252 15.12 10.14 11.08
C ASP A 252 13.64 10.00 11.46
N GLN A 253 12.73 10.37 10.55
CA GLN A 253 11.29 10.20 10.77
C GLN A 253 10.94 8.72 10.90
N VAL A 254 11.44 7.89 9.97
CA VAL A 254 11.24 6.44 10.00
C VAL A 254 11.83 5.85 11.29
N ALA A 255 13.06 6.22 11.66
CA ALA A 255 13.68 5.78 12.91
C ALA A 255 12.87 6.18 14.15
N GLY A 256 12.29 7.38 14.15
CA GLY A 256 11.38 7.85 15.18
C GLY A 256 10.13 6.97 15.33
N TYR A 257 9.48 6.62 14.21
CA TYR A 257 8.34 5.70 14.22
C TYR A 257 8.72 4.28 14.63
N MET A 258 9.91 3.82 14.23
CA MET A 258 10.41 2.47 14.56
C MET A 258 10.86 2.32 16.01
N ARG A 259 10.97 3.41 16.79
CA ARG A 259 11.26 3.34 18.24
C ARG A 259 10.12 2.71 19.03
N ASP A 260 8.87 2.94 18.61
CA ASP A 260 7.67 2.30 19.18
C ASP A 260 6.68 1.97 18.05
N PRO A 261 6.90 0.84 17.34
CA PRO A 261 6.07 0.47 16.20
C PRO A 261 4.76 -0.18 16.62
N SER A 262 4.53 -0.43 17.91
CA SER A 262 3.39 -1.22 18.41
C SER A 262 2.04 -0.68 17.94
N ARG A 263 1.88 0.64 17.90
CA ARG A 263 0.64 1.26 17.40
C ARG A 263 0.39 1.01 15.91
N MET A 264 1.44 1.00 15.10
CA MET A 264 1.36 0.74 13.66
C MET A 264 1.11 -0.75 13.42
N ILE A 265 1.89 -1.61 14.07
CA ILE A 265 1.76 -3.06 13.99
C ILE A 265 0.35 -3.50 14.41
N ASN A 266 -0.18 -2.98 15.52
CA ASN A 266 -1.53 -3.31 15.99
C ASN A 266 -2.65 -2.87 15.03
N ARG A 267 -2.39 -1.88 14.14
CA ARG A 267 -3.34 -1.50 13.08
C ARG A 267 -3.32 -2.46 11.90
N MET A 268 -2.18 -3.10 11.66
CA MET A 268 -2.02 -4.09 10.60
C MET A 268 -2.61 -5.44 11.01
N TYR A 269 -2.75 -5.73 12.31
CA TYR A 269 -3.32 -7.00 12.73
C TYR A 269 -4.80 -7.15 12.39
N LEU A 270 -5.13 -8.29 11.80
CA LEU A 270 -6.49 -8.72 11.54
C LEU A 270 -7.07 -9.44 12.74
N ARG A 271 -8.38 -9.36 12.91
CA ARG A 271 -9.07 -10.18 13.90
C ARG A 271 -9.33 -11.55 13.30
N LYS A 272 -9.16 -12.61 14.08
CA LYS A 272 -9.52 -13.98 13.67
C LYS A 272 -10.96 -14.07 13.15
N SER A 273 -11.91 -13.36 13.76
CA SER A 273 -13.30 -13.33 13.29
C SER A 273 -13.49 -12.76 11.88
N ASP A 274 -12.57 -11.90 11.43
CA ASP A 274 -12.64 -11.27 10.12
C ASP A 274 -12.00 -12.17 9.03
N VAL A 275 -11.25 -13.21 9.42
CA VAL A 275 -10.51 -14.11 8.53
C VAL A 275 -10.97 -15.55 8.76
N GLY A 276 -11.53 -16.19 7.73
CA GLY A 276 -11.86 -17.61 7.80
C GLY A 276 -10.60 -18.49 7.72
N VAL A 277 -9.91 -18.67 8.85
CA VAL A 277 -8.77 -19.58 8.98
C VAL A 277 -9.26 -21.03 8.94
N PHE A 278 -8.65 -21.87 8.11
CA PHE A 278 -9.05 -23.27 8.01
C PHE A 278 -8.76 -24.03 9.30
N GLY A 279 -9.66 -24.94 9.68
CA GLY A 279 -9.51 -25.80 10.86
C GLY A 279 -9.81 -25.11 12.20
N GLU A 280 -10.13 -23.82 12.22
CA GLU A 280 -10.76 -23.18 13.37
C GLU A 280 -12.29 -23.28 13.20
N SER A 281 -12.99 -23.84 14.19
CA SER A 281 -14.45 -23.67 14.24
C SER A 281 -14.73 -22.19 14.38
N ALA A 282 -15.68 -21.67 13.58
CA ALA A 282 -16.21 -20.33 13.77
C ALA A 282 -16.60 -20.19 15.24
N ALA A 283 -15.74 -19.53 16.03
CA ALA A 283 -16.03 -19.29 17.43
C ALA A 283 -17.39 -18.58 17.45
N GLU A 284 -18.33 -19.12 18.24
CA GLU A 284 -19.59 -18.43 18.48
C GLU A 284 -19.28 -16.96 18.80
N PRO A 285 -20.09 -16.01 18.29
CA PRO A 285 -19.81 -14.59 18.44
C PRO A 285 -19.64 -14.32 19.94
N ALA A 286 -18.39 -14.07 20.35
CA ALA A 286 -18.04 -13.83 21.73
C ALA A 286 -19.04 -12.82 22.28
N THR A 287 -19.80 -13.22 23.30
CA THR A 287 -20.61 -12.30 24.10
C THR A 287 -19.70 -11.14 24.45
N THR A 288 -20.05 -9.99 23.91
CA THR A 288 -19.26 -8.76 23.95
C THR A 288 -19.16 -8.32 25.41
N VAL A 289 -18.11 -8.76 26.09
CA VAL A 289 -17.67 -8.14 27.34
C VAL A 289 -17.05 -6.81 26.92
N GLU A 290 -17.78 -5.74 27.19
CA GLU A 290 -17.36 -4.38 26.90
C GLU A 290 -15.97 -4.15 27.54
N GLY A 291 -14.97 -3.86 26.69
CA GLY A 291 -13.84 -3.04 27.10
C GLY A 291 -12.45 -3.68 27.16
N LYS A 292 -12.20 -4.93 26.73
CA LYS A 292 -10.82 -5.48 26.82
C LYS A 292 -10.16 -6.20 25.64
N ASP A 293 -10.83 -6.63 24.59
CA ASP A 293 -10.15 -7.33 23.47
C ASP A 293 -10.42 -6.66 22.11
N VAL A 294 -9.68 -5.57 21.83
CA VAL A 294 -9.66 -4.92 20.49
C VAL A 294 -8.35 -5.23 19.74
N GLU A 295 -7.46 -6.02 20.35
CA GLU A 295 -6.15 -6.35 19.80
C GLU A 295 -6.29 -7.47 18.74
N GLY A 296 -5.74 -7.23 17.55
CA GLY A 296 -5.75 -8.22 16.46
C GLY A 296 -4.84 -9.41 16.75
N ASP A 297 -4.94 -10.47 15.96
CA ASP A 297 -4.05 -11.63 16.05
C ASP A 297 -2.67 -11.25 15.47
N PRO A 298 -1.57 -11.35 16.24
CA PRO A 298 -0.23 -11.01 15.76
C PRO A 298 0.22 -11.77 14.52
N GLU A 299 -0.37 -12.93 14.29
CA GLU A 299 -0.05 -13.83 13.20
C GLU A 299 -0.90 -13.58 11.94
N LEU A 300 -1.86 -12.64 11.99
CA LEU A 300 -2.71 -12.28 10.85
C LEU A 300 -2.46 -10.82 10.48
N ILE A 301 -1.85 -10.58 9.32
CA ILE A 301 -1.38 -9.24 8.93
C ILE A 301 -2.13 -8.74 7.70
N ASP A 302 -2.51 -7.47 7.73
CA ASP A 302 -3.10 -6.71 6.63
C ASP A 302 -2.22 -5.51 6.27
N ASP A 303 -1.62 -5.57 5.09
CA ASP A 303 -0.81 -4.50 4.51
C ASP A 303 -1.55 -3.74 3.40
N SER A 304 -2.88 -3.93 3.30
CA SER A 304 -3.70 -3.35 2.24
C SER A 304 -3.53 -1.83 2.11
N GLU A 305 -3.34 -1.09 3.21
CA GLU A 305 -3.12 0.36 3.14
C GLU A 305 -1.88 0.71 2.31
N PHE A 306 -0.77 0.00 2.53
CA PHE A 306 0.47 0.18 1.79
C PHE A 306 0.32 -0.28 0.34
N TYR A 307 -0.28 -1.45 0.11
CA TYR A 307 -0.58 -1.95 -1.23
C TYR A 307 -1.38 -0.95 -2.08
N HIS A 308 -2.45 -0.40 -1.51
CA HIS A 308 -3.31 0.55 -2.22
C HIS A 308 -2.59 1.88 -2.49
N GLN A 309 -1.68 2.30 -1.61
CA GLN A 309 -0.86 3.48 -1.85
C GLN A 309 0.08 3.26 -3.05
N LEU A 310 0.77 2.11 -3.10
CA LEU A 310 1.62 1.76 -4.24
C LEU A 310 0.82 1.64 -5.55
N LEU A 311 -0.36 1.03 -5.50
CA LEU A 311 -1.23 0.89 -6.67
C LEU A 311 -1.73 2.26 -7.16
N LYS A 312 -2.06 3.16 -6.22
CA LYS A 312 -2.48 4.53 -6.55
C LYS A 312 -1.36 5.28 -7.27
N GLU A 313 -0.16 5.29 -6.69
CA GLU A 313 1.00 5.98 -7.28
C GLU A 313 1.35 5.40 -8.66
N PHE A 314 1.27 4.08 -8.82
CA PHE A 314 1.46 3.43 -10.12
C PHE A 314 0.43 3.90 -11.15
N LEU A 315 -0.86 3.92 -10.83
CA LEU A 315 -1.91 4.37 -11.75
C LEU A 315 -1.80 5.86 -12.10
N GLU A 316 -1.48 6.72 -11.12
CA GLU A 316 -1.20 8.14 -11.36
C GLU A 316 0.01 8.36 -12.28
N SER A 317 1.01 7.46 -12.24
CA SER A 317 2.17 7.51 -13.12
C SER A 317 1.88 7.04 -14.55
N CYS A 318 0.83 6.24 -14.76
CA CYS A 318 0.42 5.74 -16.08
C CYS A 318 -0.54 6.70 -16.79
N ASP A 319 -1.44 7.37 -16.07
CA ASP A 319 -2.49 8.19 -16.67
C ASP A 319 -2.84 9.40 -15.78
N SER A 320 -2.43 10.59 -16.21
CA SER A 320 -2.62 11.84 -15.45
C SER A 320 -4.08 12.34 -15.44
N GLY A 321 -4.97 11.77 -16.27
CA GLY A 321 -6.35 12.23 -16.43
C GLY A 321 -7.45 11.34 -15.82
N ALA A 322 -7.23 10.02 -15.69
CA ALA A 322 -8.31 9.06 -15.36
C ALA A 322 -8.27 8.49 -13.93
N SER A 323 -7.20 8.74 -13.16
CA SER A 323 -6.85 8.00 -11.94
C SER A 323 -7.77 8.22 -10.73
N GLU A 324 -8.30 9.44 -10.54
CA GLU A 324 -8.99 9.80 -9.29
C GLU A 324 -10.34 9.08 -9.10
N SER A 325 -11.05 8.84 -10.20
CA SER A 325 -12.36 8.18 -10.20
C SER A 325 -12.27 6.66 -9.95
N ALA A 326 -11.28 6.00 -10.56
CA ALA A 326 -10.99 4.57 -10.37
C ALA A 326 -10.56 4.28 -8.92
N PHE A 327 -9.76 5.17 -8.32
CA PHE A 327 -9.33 5.06 -6.93
C PHE A 327 -10.49 5.25 -5.94
N TYR A 328 -11.37 6.23 -6.18
CA TYR A 328 -12.57 6.43 -5.36
C TYR A 328 -13.50 5.20 -5.39
N ALA A 329 -13.58 4.50 -6.52
CA ALA A 329 -14.34 3.26 -6.64
C ALA A 329 -13.69 2.11 -5.83
N LEU A 330 -12.36 1.99 -5.83
CA LEU A 330 -11.63 0.97 -5.07
C LEU A 330 -11.78 1.20 -3.55
N ARG A 331 -11.68 2.46 -3.09
CA ARG A 331 -11.86 2.82 -1.68
C ARG A 331 -13.30 2.62 -1.20
N LYS A 332 -14.31 2.75 -2.07
CA LYS A 332 -15.72 2.42 -1.77
C LYS A 332 -15.98 0.91 -1.62
N LYS A 333 -15.18 0.05 -2.28
CA LYS A 333 -15.25 -1.41 -2.12
C LYS A 333 -14.65 -1.91 -0.80
N GLN A 334 -13.95 -1.05 -0.05
CA GLN A 334 -13.58 -1.37 1.32
C GLN A 334 -14.85 -1.43 2.17
N ASN A 335 -15.14 -2.61 2.71
CA ASN A 335 -16.11 -2.76 3.78
C ASN A 335 -15.62 -1.90 4.95
N LYS A 336 -16.12 -0.65 5.04
CA LYS A 336 -15.88 0.18 6.21
C LYS A 336 -16.28 -0.67 7.40
N LYS A 337 -15.33 -0.99 8.29
CA LYS A 337 -15.57 -1.68 9.55
C LYS A 337 -16.57 -0.83 10.32
N ARG A 338 -17.87 -1.07 10.10
CA ARG A 338 -18.93 -0.42 10.83
C ARG A 338 -18.76 -0.92 12.24
N LYS A 339 -18.38 -0.02 13.16
CA LYS A 339 -18.42 -0.31 14.58
C LYS A 339 -19.77 -0.98 14.84
N LEU A 340 -19.78 -2.09 15.57
CA LEU A 340 -21.01 -2.75 15.98
C LEU A 340 -21.74 -1.80 16.94
N VAL A 341 -22.45 -0.84 16.38
CA VAL A 341 -23.25 0.11 17.13
C VAL A 341 -24.55 -0.60 17.43
N ASP A 342 -24.88 -0.74 18.71
CA ASP A 342 -26.17 -1.26 19.15
C ASP A 342 -27.29 -0.38 18.58
N ARG A 343 -27.88 -0.82 17.45
CA ARG A 343 -28.94 -0.09 16.74
C ARG A 343 -30.20 0.04 17.60
N ARG A 344 -30.35 -0.82 18.63
CA ARG A 344 -31.46 -0.78 19.60
C ARG A 344 -31.17 0.20 20.75
N ALA A 345 -29.91 0.54 21.00
CA ALA A 345 -29.55 1.65 21.89
C ALA A 345 -29.83 3.03 21.27
N SER A 346 -30.00 3.12 19.95
CA SER A 346 -30.48 4.33 19.30
C SER A 346 -31.96 4.57 19.64
N LYS A 347 -32.27 5.79 20.11
CA LYS A 347 -33.64 6.23 20.47
C LYS A 347 -34.25 5.53 21.70
N SER A 348 -33.45 5.27 22.73
CA SER A 348 -33.93 4.86 24.07
C SER A 348 -34.71 3.54 24.13
N ARG A 349 -34.49 2.64 23.15
CA ARG A 349 -35.15 1.31 23.10
C ARG A 349 -34.43 0.22 23.90
N LYS A 350 -33.35 0.59 24.58
CA LYS A 350 -32.59 -0.25 25.52
C LYS A 350 -32.30 0.58 26.78
N ILE A 351 -32.57 0.01 27.95
CA ILE A 351 -32.29 0.65 29.24
C ILE A 351 -30.77 0.75 29.40
N ARG A 352 -30.29 1.96 29.72
CA ARG A 352 -28.89 2.22 30.05
C ARG A 352 -28.80 2.65 31.50
N TYR A 353 -27.93 1.98 32.26
CA TYR A 353 -27.63 2.36 33.63
C TYR A 353 -26.58 3.47 33.65
N SER A 354 -26.99 4.68 33.24
CA SER A 354 -26.17 5.89 33.30
C SER A 354 -26.74 6.86 34.33
N VAL A 355 -25.89 7.41 35.19
CA VAL A 355 -26.30 8.43 36.16
C VAL A 355 -26.67 9.71 35.40
N HIS A 356 -27.90 10.18 35.57
CA HIS A 356 -28.35 11.44 35.01
C HIS A 356 -28.26 12.54 36.09
N GLU A 357 -27.23 13.38 36.00
CA GLU A 357 -26.92 14.40 37.04
C GLU A 357 -28.10 15.33 37.37
N LYS A 358 -28.90 15.70 36.37
CA LYS A 358 -30.05 16.61 36.55
C LYS A 358 -31.20 16.03 37.39
N ILE A 359 -31.31 14.71 37.48
CA ILE A 359 -32.34 14.02 38.26
C ILE A 359 -31.76 13.32 39.50
N ALA A 360 -30.43 13.35 39.65
CA ALA A 360 -29.80 12.97 40.90
C ALA A 360 -30.29 13.94 42.00
N ASN A 361 -30.67 13.39 43.16
CA ASN A 361 -31.22 14.16 44.28
C ASN A 361 -32.54 14.90 43.99
N PHE A 362 -33.31 14.47 42.97
CA PHE A 362 -34.58 15.12 42.63
C PHE A 362 -35.63 15.06 43.76
N MET A 363 -35.66 13.97 44.53
CA MET A 363 -36.53 13.82 45.70
C MET A 363 -35.79 13.15 46.84
N ALA A 364 -36.05 13.60 48.07
CA ALA A 364 -35.63 12.91 49.27
C ALA A 364 -36.50 11.66 49.49
N PRO A 365 -35.94 10.54 49.96
CA PRO A 365 -36.71 9.33 50.24
C PRO A 365 -37.74 9.60 51.35
N VAL A 366 -39.01 9.34 51.06
CA VAL A 366 -40.08 9.37 52.06
C VAL A 366 -40.29 7.95 52.58
N PRO A 367 -40.16 7.71 53.90
CA PRO A 367 -40.34 6.38 54.45
C PRO A 367 -41.79 5.93 54.24
N MET A 368 -41.95 4.79 53.56
CA MET A 368 -43.26 4.18 53.40
C MET A 368 -43.68 3.54 54.73
N THR A 369 -44.79 4.00 55.29
CA THR A 369 -45.43 3.34 56.43
C THR A 369 -46.15 2.09 55.94
N VAL A 370 -45.46 0.95 55.99
CA VAL A 370 -46.05 -0.32 55.62
C VAL A 370 -47.11 -0.69 56.66
N PRO A 371 -48.37 -0.99 56.26
CA PRO A 371 -49.39 -1.42 57.20
C PRO A 371 -48.96 -2.69 57.97
N PRO A 372 -49.25 -2.81 59.28
CA PRO A 372 -48.84 -3.97 60.09
C PRO A 372 -49.35 -5.32 59.56
N MET A 373 -50.44 -5.30 58.81
CA MET A 373 -51.07 -6.46 58.17
C MET A 373 -50.43 -6.86 56.83
N ALA A 374 -49.50 -6.06 56.29
CA ALA A 374 -48.95 -6.27 54.96
C ALA A 374 -48.18 -7.58 54.83
N SER A 375 -47.38 -7.96 55.83
CA SER A 375 -46.65 -9.24 55.85
C SER A 375 -47.60 -10.44 55.74
N LYS A 376 -48.63 -10.49 56.60
CA LYS A 376 -49.67 -11.52 56.55
C LYS A 376 -50.45 -11.52 55.23
N LEU A 377 -50.69 -10.33 54.66
CA LEU A 377 -51.41 -10.20 53.41
C LEU A 377 -50.58 -10.69 52.21
N PHE A 378 -49.27 -10.40 52.17
CA PHE A 378 -48.36 -10.91 51.14
C PHE A 378 -48.10 -12.42 51.27
N GLU A 379 -48.03 -12.94 52.49
CA GLU A 379 -47.91 -14.38 52.76
C GLU A 379 -49.12 -15.18 52.27
N ASN A 380 -50.32 -14.58 52.29
CA ASN A 380 -51.57 -15.25 51.91
C ASN A 380 -52.13 -14.78 50.56
N LEU A 381 -51.37 -13.97 49.80
CA LEU A 381 -51.85 -13.27 48.60
C LEU A 381 -52.30 -14.24 47.50
N PHE A 382 -51.64 -15.40 47.42
CA PHE A 382 -51.99 -16.48 46.50
C PHE A 382 -52.03 -17.80 47.27
N GLY A 383 -53.05 -17.95 48.12
CA GLY A 383 -53.53 -19.22 48.67
C GLY A 383 -52.45 -20.14 49.25
N THR A 384 -52.36 -20.19 50.58
CA THR A 384 -51.63 -21.24 51.29
C THR A 384 -51.99 -22.61 50.71
N GLY A 385 -51.04 -23.26 50.05
CA GLY A 385 -51.14 -24.68 49.77
C GLY A 385 -51.41 -25.39 51.09
N ASN A 386 -52.54 -26.10 51.16
CA ASN A 386 -52.83 -27.07 52.21
C ASN A 386 -51.72 -28.13 52.24
N LEU A 387 -50.58 -27.82 52.85
CA LEU A 387 -49.69 -28.81 53.40
C LEU A 387 -50.18 -29.09 54.82
N GLN A 388 -51.34 -29.73 54.91
CA GLN A 388 -51.64 -30.54 56.09
C GLN A 388 -50.54 -31.60 56.15
N LYS A 389 -49.59 -31.42 57.09
CA LYS A 389 -48.74 -32.50 57.56
C LYS A 389 -49.66 -33.66 57.94
N SER A 390 -49.62 -34.76 57.19
CA SER A 390 -50.18 -36.03 57.63
C SER A 390 -49.41 -36.43 58.89
N ALA A 391 -49.99 -36.17 60.05
CA ALA A 391 -49.54 -36.75 61.29
C ALA A 391 -49.79 -38.27 61.20
N ALA A 392 -48.71 -39.03 61.26
CA ALA A 392 -48.75 -40.47 61.42
C ALA A 392 -49.45 -40.81 62.74
N VAL A 393 -50.47 -41.67 62.65
CA VAL A 393 -50.85 -42.66 63.66
C VAL A 393 -51.27 -43.92 62.92
#